data_AF-A0A2V9K1W7-F1
#
_entry.id   AF-A0A2V9K1W7-F1
#
_cell.length_a   1.000
_cell.length_b   1.000
_cell.length_c   1.000
_cell.angle_alpha   90.00
_cell.angle_beta   90.00
_cell.angle_gamma   90.00
#
_symmetry.space_group_name_H-M   'P 1'
#
loop_
_entity.id
_entity.type
_entity.pdbx_description
1 polymer ?
#
loop_
_entity_poly.entity_id
_entity_poly.type
_entity_poly.pdbx_seq_one_letter_code
_entity_poly.pdbx_strand_id
1 'polypeptide(L)'
;MPSGVSWVFGISWLPVPFGVYFALRLLAAGKGPVSTARSLLCALAGLLIVVGMRFVVALLNQRFQLFSRSLLLYLAIIWSVMAAAALVQRLSWPALFQMLLAYGLAARVPVVVVMFLAMRGNWETHYDYVDVPPFQALPLLERFLKTAFLPQLIFWVSFTILLGSIAGSITAAVARRR
;
A
#
# COMPACT_ATOMS: atom_id res chain seq x y z
N MET A 1 14.12 1.23 -16.13
CA MET A 1 12.87 1.94 -16.49
C MET A 1 12.46 2.87 -15.35
N PRO A 2 11.82 4.02 -15.62
CA PRO A 2 11.30 4.88 -14.57
C PRO A 2 10.28 4.10 -13.73
N SER A 3 10.55 3.95 -12.44
CA SER A 3 9.61 3.40 -11.46
C SER A 3 8.75 4.52 -10.88
N GLY A 4 7.60 4.17 -10.29
CA GLY A 4 6.76 5.13 -9.56
C GLY A 4 7.44 5.83 -8.37
N VAL A 5 8.69 5.48 -8.04
CA VAL A 5 9.56 6.10 -7.02
C VAL A 5 10.62 7.01 -7.64
N SER A 6 11.01 6.76 -8.89
CA SER A 6 11.99 7.59 -9.63
C SER A 6 11.39 8.87 -10.22
N TRP A 7 10.06 8.98 -10.24
CA TRP A 7 9.34 10.18 -10.66
C TRP A 7 8.95 11.03 -9.46
N VAL A 8 9.40 12.29 -9.46
CA VAL A 8 9.14 13.30 -8.41
C VAL A 8 7.64 13.46 -8.13
N PHE A 9 6.78 13.24 -9.14
CA PHE A 9 5.31 13.25 -9.04
C PHE A 9 4.67 11.97 -9.60
N GLY A 10 5.18 10.79 -9.20
CA GLY A 10 4.54 9.51 -9.54
C GLY A 10 3.18 9.30 -8.85
N ILE A 11 2.39 8.35 -9.36
CA ILE A 11 1.10 7.92 -8.77
C ILE A 11 1.22 7.55 -7.27
N SER A 12 2.41 7.16 -6.83
CA SER A 12 2.76 6.87 -5.44
C SER A 12 2.53 8.06 -4.49
N TRP A 13 2.50 9.29 -4.99
CA TRP A 13 2.30 10.49 -4.16
C TRP A 13 0.84 10.86 -3.95
N LEU A 14 -0.06 10.41 -4.84
CA LEU A 14 -1.50 10.73 -4.79
C LEU A 14 -2.18 10.42 -3.44
N PRO A 15 -1.81 9.38 -2.67
CA PRO A 15 -2.42 9.15 -1.37
C PRO A 15 -2.30 10.35 -0.41
N VAL A 16 -1.27 11.19 -0.54
CA VAL A 16 -1.08 12.38 0.31
C VAL A 16 -2.17 13.44 0.05
N PRO A 17 -2.27 14.07 -1.15
CA PRO A 17 -3.29 15.09 -1.41
C PRO A 17 -4.70 14.54 -1.27
N PHE A 18 -4.97 13.30 -1.69
CA PHE A 18 -6.30 12.70 -1.51
C PHE A 18 -6.59 12.39 -0.03
N GLY A 19 -5.59 12.00 0.76
CA GLY A 19 -5.71 11.84 2.20
C GLY A 19 -6.12 13.15 2.90
N VAL A 20 -5.48 14.26 2.53
CA VAL A 20 -5.86 15.61 3.00
C VAL A 20 -7.29 15.94 2.57
N TYR A 21 -7.62 15.78 1.29
CA TYR A 21 -8.93 16.08 0.74
C TYR A 21 -10.05 15.29 1.45
N PHE A 22 -9.90 13.97 1.57
CA PHE A 22 -10.88 13.12 2.23
C PHE A 22 -11.01 13.46 3.72
N ALA A 23 -9.91 13.75 4.41
CA ALA A 23 -9.96 14.16 5.81
C ALA A 23 -10.77 15.44 6.00
N LEU A 24 -10.55 16.48 5.18
CA LEU A 24 -11.32 17.73 5.24
C LEU A 24 -12.82 17.50 4.98
N ARG A 25 -13.16 16.71 3.95
CA ARG A 25 -14.55 16.37 3.62
C ARG A 25 -15.23 15.57 4.74
N LEU A 26 -14.54 14.62 5.35
CA LEU A 26 -15.07 13.82 6.45
C LEU A 26 -15.23 14.63 7.74
N LEU A 27 -14.30 15.54 8.03
CA LEU A 27 -14.42 16.47 9.17
C LEU A 27 -15.63 17.38 9.00
N ALA A 28 -15.83 17.96 7.82
CA ALA A 28 -16.99 18.80 7.51
C ALA A 28 -18.32 18.03 7.62
N ALA A 29 -18.31 16.73 7.33
CA ALA A 29 -19.46 15.84 7.48
C ALA A 29 -19.66 15.29 8.90
N GLY A 30 -18.90 15.76 9.91
CA GLY A 30 -18.97 15.26 11.29
C GLY A 30 -18.41 13.84 11.48
N LYS A 31 -17.81 13.24 10.46
CA LYS A 31 -17.22 11.89 10.47
C LYS A 31 -15.71 11.94 10.77
N GLY A 32 -15.33 12.75 11.77
CA GLY A 32 -13.94 12.91 12.20
C GLY A 32 -13.34 11.69 12.91
N PRO A 33 -12.06 11.73 13.29
CA PRO A 33 -11.44 10.66 14.06
C PRO A 33 -12.05 10.58 15.46
N VAL A 34 -12.00 9.38 16.07
CA VAL A 34 -12.44 9.16 17.46
C VAL A 34 -11.69 10.10 18.41
N SER A 35 -10.40 10.29 18.18
CA SER A 35 -9.56 11.29 18.83
C SER A 35 -8.42 11.65 17.89
N THR A 36 -8.09 12.94 17.80
CA THR A 36 -6.96 13.43 17.01
C THR A 36 -5.64 12.78 17.45
N ALA A 37 -5.40 12.70 18.76
CA ALA A 37 -4.20 12.08 19.31
C ALA A 37 -4.11 10.59 18.94
N ARG A 38 -5.24 9.87 19.07
CA ARG A 38 -5.31 8.46 18.68
C ARG A 38 -5.08 8.26 17.18
N SER A 39 -5.58 9.16 16.33
CA SER A 39 -5.33 9.15 14.88
C SER A 39 -3.86 9.29 14.55
N LEU A 40 -3.17 10.25 15.18
CA LEU A 40 -1.73 10.45 15.01
C LEU A 40 -0.92 9.26 15.52
N LEU A 41 -1.28 8.69 16.68
CA LEU A 41 -0.61 7.51 17.24
C LEU A 41 -0.79 6.28 16.35
N CYS A 42 -1.99 6.03 15.82
CA CYS A 42 -2.23 4.93 14.89
C CYS A 42 -1.47 5.12 13.56
N ALA A 43 -1.42 6.35 13.05
CA ALA A 43 -0.64 6.67 11.86
C ALA A 43 0.86 6.44 12.07
N LEU A 44 1.40 6.89 13.22
CA LEU A 44 2.78 6.65 13.61
C LEU A 44 3.06 5.15 13.83
N ALA A 45 2.17 4.42 14.50
CA ALA A 45 2.29 2.98 14.69
C ALA A 45 2.34 2.23 13.35
N GLY A 46 1.47 2.58 12.40
CA GLY A 46 1.49 2.01 11.05
C GLY A 46 2.83 2.26 10.34
N LEU A 47 3.37 3.48 10.45
CA LEU A 47 4.68 3.83 9.90
C LEU A 47 5.80 3.01 10.55
N LEU A 48 5.80 2.89 11.88
CA LEU A 48 6.78 2.11 12.63
C LEU A 48 6.71 0.62 12.30
N ILE A 49 5.51 0.06 12.07
CA ILE A 49 5.33 -1.31 11.59
C ILE A 49 6.04 -1.51 10.26
N VAL A 50 5.84 -0.61 9.28
CA VAL A 50 6.46 -0.72 7.94
C VAL A 50 7.97 -0.50 7.99
N VAL A 51 8.45 0.48 8.78
CA VAL A 51 9.89 0.72 8.94
C VAL A 51 10.56 -0.45 9.67
N GLY A 52 9.96 -0.94 10.75
CA GLY A 52 10.41 -2.10 11.52
C GLY A 52 10.43 -3.38 10.69
N MET A 53 9.45 -3.55 9.78
CA MET A 53 9.40 -4.68 8.84
C MET A 53 10.70 -4.85 8.07
N ARG A 54 11.34 -3.76 7.62
CA ARG A 54 12.58 -3.85 6.83
C ARG A 54 13.68 -4.56 7.62
N PHE A 55 13.80 -4.28 8.91
CA PHE A 55 14.78 -4.91 9.79
C PHE A 55 14.42 -6.37 10.10
N VAL A 56 13.15 -6.64 10.41
CA VAL A 56 12.68 -8.00 10.68
C VAL A 56 12.85 -8.91 9.47
N VAL A 57 12.41 -8.47 8.29
CA VAL A 57 12.54 -9.22 7.04
C VAL A 57 14.00 -9.42 6.66
N ALA A 58 14.86 -8.39 6.83
CA ALA A 58 16.30 -8.53 6.57
C ALA A 58 16.94 -9.57 7.50
N LEU A 59 16.64 -9.53 8.80
CA LEU A 59 17.16 -10.48 9.78
C LEU A 59 16.69 -11.91 9.49
N LEU A 60 15.39 -12.10 9.22
CA LEU A 60 14.84 -13.42 8.90
C LEU A 60 15.42 -13.95 7.59
N ASN A 61 15.60 -13.09 6.58
CA ASN A 61 16.20 -13.49 5.32
C ASN A 61 17.68 -13.85 5.47
N GLN A 62 18.45 -13.14 6.29
CA GLN A 62 19.84 -13.50 6.57
C GLN A 62 19.96 -14.86 7.28
N ARG A 63 19.08 -15.15 8.24
CA ARG A 63 19.14 -16.40 9.02
C ARG A 63 18.61 -17.61 8.28
N PHE A 64 17.50 -17.44 7.56
CA PHE A 64 16.76 -18.56 6.97
C PHE A 64 16.82 -18.58 5.43
N GLN A 65 17.50 -17.61 4.82
CA GLN A 65 17.58 -17.47 3.36
C GLN A 65 16.18 -17.49 2.70
N LEU A 66 15.20 -16.83 3.34
CA LEU A 66 13.79 -16.91 2.97
C LEU A 66 13.54 -16.58 1.50
N PHE A 67 14.21 -15.56 0.96
CA PHE A 67 14.05 -15.15 -0.44
C PHE A 67 14.44 -16.26 -1.43
N SER A 68 15.54 -16.97 -1.17
CA SER A 68 16.00 -18.05 -2.06
C SER A 68 15.30 -19.38 -1.78
N ARG A 69 14.92 -19.66 -0.52
CA ARG A 69 14.28 -20.93 -0.14
C ARG A 69 12.77 -20.95 -0.34
N SER A 70 12.08 -19.84 -0.04
CA SER A 70 10.62 -19.73 -0.13
C SER A 70 10.19 -18.30 -0.40
N LEU A 71 10.27 -17.92 -1.67
CA LEU A 71 9.87 -16.60 -2.15
C LEU A 71 8.40 -16.27 -1.84
N LEU A 72 7.52 -17.28 -1.85
CA LEU A 72 6.13 -17.10 -1.47
C LEU A 72 5.99 -16.69 0.01
N LEU A 73 6.70 -17.35 0.92
CA LEU A 73 6.68 -17.01 2.34
C LEU A 73 7.25 -15.60 2.55
N TYR A 74 8.34 -15.27 1.86
CA TYR A 74 8.94 -13.93 1.90
C TYR A 74 7.92 -12.84 1.49
N LEU A 75 7.22 -13.03 0.37
CA LEU A 75 6.18 -12.10 -0.09
C LEU A 75 4.97 -12.07 0.85
N ALA A 76 4.53 -13.22 1.35
CA ALA A 76 3.40 -13.32 2.27
C ALA A 76 3.64 -12.53 3.55
N ILE A 77 4.86 -12.55 4.10
CA ILE A 77 5.25 -11.74 5.26
C ILE A 77 5.11 -10.25 4.92
N ILE A 78 5.66 -9.81 3.79
CA ILE A 78 5.59 -8.39 3.37
C ILE A 78 4.14 -7.94 3.22
N TRP A 79 3.31 -8.71 2.50
CA TRP A 79 1.90 -8.37 2.29
C TRP A 79 1.10 -8.34 3.59
N SER A 80 1.34 -9.31 4.48
CA SER A 80 0.66 -9.38 5.77
C SER A 80 0.99 -8.19 6.67
N VAL A 81 2.27 -7.78 6.70
CA VAL A 81 2.70 -6.63 7.50
C VAL A 81 2.13 -5.33 6.94
N MET A 82 2.09 -5.17 5.62
CA MET A 82 1.44 -4.02 4.99
C MET A 82 -0.06 -3.96 5.30
N ALA A 83 -0.76 -5.09 5.20
CA ALA A 83 -2.16 -5.20 5.58
C ALA A 83 -2.38 -4.83 7.05
N ALA A 84 -1.54 -5.33 7.96
CA ALA A 84 -1.60 -4.99 9.37
C ALA A 84 -1.41 -3.48 9.63
N ALA A 85 -0.39 -2.86 9.00
CA ALA A 85 -0.14 -1.42 9.13
C ALA A 85 -1.34 -0.57 8.67
N ALA A 86 -2.05 -1.00 7.62
CA ALA A 86 -3.27 -0.37 7.15
C ALA A 86 -4.46 -0.61 8.09
N LEU A 87 -4.63 -1.83 8.61
CA LEU A 87 -5.74 -2.18 9.51
C LEU A 87 -5.69 -1.41 10.83
N VAL A 88 -4.49 -1.10 11.35
CA VAL A 88 -4.33 -0.23 12.53
C VAL A 88 -5.01 1.13 12.33
N GLN A 89 -5.06 1.66 11.10
CA GLN A 89 -5.68 2.96 10.83
C GLN A 89 -7.19 2.95 11.07
N ARG A 90 -7.85 1.79 10.86
CA ARG A 90 -9.28 1.62 11.10
C ARG A 90 -9.67 1.87 12.56
N LEU A 91 -8.76 1.63 13.51
CA LEU A 91 -9.03 1.75 14.95
C LEU A 91 -9.20 3.20 15.42
N SER A 92 -8.68 4.17 14.68
CA SER A 92 -8.72 5.59 15.04
C SER A 92 -9.69 6.40 14.20
N TRP A 93 -9.81 6.09 12.91
CA TRP A 93 -10.66 6.80 11.97
C TRP A 93 -11.28 5.87 10.93
N PRO A 94 -12.33 5.10 11.29
CA PRO A 94 -12.95 4.11 10.41
C PRO A 94 -13.43 4.68 9.07
N ALA A 95 -14.00 5.89 9.07
CA ALA A 95 -14.53 6.54 7.86
C ALA A 95 -13.41 6.89 6.85
N LEU A 96 -12.28 7.42 7.33
CA LEU A 96 -11.13 7.71 6.47
C LEU A 96 -10.50 6.43 5.94
N PHE A 97 -10.37 5.40 6.78
CA PHE A 97 -9.92 4.07 6.36
C PHE A 97 -10.79 3.52 5.22
N GLN A 98 -12.12 3.55 5.36
CA GLN A 98 -13.05 3.05 4.34
C GLN A 98 -12.93 3.83 3.03
N MET A 99 -12.81 5.16 3.10
CA MET A 99 -12.64 5.97 1.90
C MET A 99 -11.32 5.70 1.19
N LEU A 100 -10.22 5.58 1.92
CA LEU A 100 -8.91 5.26 1.34
C LEU A 100 -8.86 3.82 0.80
N LEU A 101 -9.55 2.87 1.43
CA LEU A 101 -9.71 1.51 0.93
C LEU A 101 -10.49 1.50 -0.39
N ALA A 102 -11.64 2.18 -0.44
CA ALA A 102 -12.45 2.28 -1.65
C ALA A 102 -11.68 2.98 -2.78
N TYR A 103 -11.03 4.11 -2.48
CA TYR A 103 -10.17 4.83 -3.42
C TYR A 103 -9.01 3.95 -3.92
N GLY A 104 -8.29 3.28 -3.00
CA GLY A 104 -7.18 2.41 -3.32
C GLY A 104 -7.61 1.26 -4.22
N LEU A 105 -8.71 0.58 -3.91
CA LEU A 105 -9.24 -0.49 -4.75
C LEU A 105 -9.70 0.03 -6.12
N ALA A 106 -10.42 1.15 -6.17
CA ALA A 106 -10.88 1.76 -7.41
C ALA A 106 -9.71 2.16 -8.33
N ALA A 107 -8.61 2.66 -7.76
CA ALA A 107 -7.41 3.00 -8.52
C ALA A 107 -6.63 1.75 -9.00
N ARG A 108 -6.67 0.64 -8.24
CA ARG A 108 -5.79 -0.52 -8.48
C ARG A 108 -6.44 -1.63 -9.29
N VAL A 109 -7.76 -1.82 -9.21
CA VAL A 109 -8.46 -2.83 -10.00
C VAL A 109 -8.23 -2.64 -11.51
N PRO A 110 -8.35 -1.43 -12.08
CA PRO A 110 -8.03 -1.21 -13.50
C PRO A 110 -6.59 -1.57 -13.84
N VAL A 111 -5.63 -1.23 -12.96
CA VAL A 111 -4.21 -1.57 -13.14
C VAL A 111 -4.01 -3.09 -13.17
N VAL A 112 -4.66 -3.82 -12.27
CA VAL A 112 -4.60 -5.29 -12.23
C VAL A 112 -5.15 -5.89 -13.52
N VAL A 113 -6.27 -5.38 -14.03
CA VAL A 113 -6.85 -5.83 -15.29
C VAL A 113 -5.89 -5.57 -16.46
N VAL A 114 -5.33 -4.37 -16.55
CA VAL A 114 -4.35 -4.01 -17.59
C VAL A 114 -3.11 -4.91 -17.51
N MET A 115 -2.58 -5.14 -16.31
CA MET A 115 -1.43 -6.03 -16.11
C MET A 115 -1.73 -7.47 -16.54
N PHE A 116 -2.93 -7.98 -16.25
CA PHE A 116 -3.33 -9.31 -16.72
C PHE A 116 -3.34 -9.40 -18.24
N LEU A 117 -3.96 -8.43 -18.91
CA LEU A 117 -4.04 -8.38 -20.37
C LEU A 117 -2.66 -8.21 -21.02
N ALA A 118 -1.82 -7.33 -20.46
CA ALA A 118 -0.45 -7.13 -20.92
C ALA A 118 0.39 -8.39 -20.77
N MET A 119 0.33 -9.07 -19.61
CA MET A 119 1.08 -10.31 -19.37
C MET A 119 0.62 -11.48 -20.25
N ARG A 120 -0.67 -11.52 -20.60
CA ARG A 120 -1.23 -12.52 -21.51
C ARG A 120 -0.87 -12.22 -22.97
N GLY A 121 -0.87 -10.95 -23.34
CA GLY A 121 -0.64 -10.48 -24.70
C GLY A 121 0.81 -10.18 -25.04
N ASN A 122 1.73 -10.23 -24.07
CA ASN A 122 3.14 -9.81 -24.19
C ASN A 122 3.27 -8.44 -24.86
N TRP A 123 2.67 -7.42 -24.25
CA TRP A 123 2.64 -6.06 -24.81
C TRP A 123 4.01 -5.36 -24.80
N GLU A 124 5.02 -5.93 -24.14
CA GLU A 124 6.38 -5.38 -24.00
C GLU A 124 6.40 -4.00 -23.33
N THR A 125 5.50 -3.80 -22.38
CA THR A 125 5.32 -2.57 -21.62
C THR A 125 5.80 -2.73 -20.18
N HIS A 126 5.73 -1.66 -19.39
CA HIS A 126 5.96 -1.75 -17.95
C HIS A 126 4.92 -2.64 -17.22
N TYR A 127 3.73 -2.87 -17.79
CA TYR A 127 2.66 -3.61 -17.14
C TYR A 127 2.82 -5.15 -17.19
N ASP A 128 3.64 -5.65 -18.11
CA ASP A 128 4.03 -7.06 -18.23
C ASP A 128 5.51 -7.31 -17.87
N TYR A 129 6.22 -6.25 -17.48
CA TYR A 129 7.61 -6.33 -17.06
C TYR A 129 7.77 -6.97 -15.67
N VAL A 130 8.61 -8.00 -15.60
CA VAL A 130 8.94 -8.71 -14.35
C VAL A 130 10.46 -8.77 -14.23
N ASP A 131 11.03 -7.92 -13.36
CA ASP A 131 12.49 -7.76 -13.20
C ASP A 131 13.14 -8.81 -12.28
N VAL A 132 12.40 -9.86 -11.92
CA VAL A 132 12.86 -10.89 -10.99
C VAL A 132 12.97 -12.20 -11.78
N PRO A 133 14.19 -12.68 -12.12
CA PRO A 133 14.36 -13.82 -13.01
C PRO A 133 13.56 -15.08 -12.62
N PRO A 134 13.47 -15.47 -11.32
CA PRO A 134 12.60 -16.57 -10.90
C PRO A 134 11.12 -16.42 -11.29
N PHE A 135 10.61 -15.20 -11.44
CA PHE A 135 9.21 -14.94 -11.78
C PHE A 135 8.95 -14.92 -13.29
N GLN A 136 9.96 -14.67 -14.12
CA GLN A 136 9.79 -14.66 -15.57
C GLN A 136 9.43 -16.05 -16.10
N ALA A 137 10.03 -17.09 -15.51
CA ALA A 137 9.82 -18.49 -15.87
C ALA A 137 8.51 -19.11 -15.32
N LEU A 138 7.74 -18.37 -14.53
CA LEU A 138 6.50 -18.88 -13.95
C LEU A 138 5.36 -18.95 -14.99
N PRO A 139 4.43 -19.92 -14.85
CA PRO A 139 3.19 -19.94 -15.61
C PRO A 139 2.40 -18.63 -15.43
N LEU A 140 1.67 -18.21 -16.47
CA LEU A 140 0.95 -16.92 -16.51
C LEU A 140 0.18 -16.60 -15.23
N LEU A 141 -0.66 -17.54 -14.77
CA LEU A 141 -1.52 -17.31 -13.61
C LEU A 141 -0.70 -17.11 -12.33
N GLU A 142 0.31 -17.94 -12.11
CA GLU A 142 1.16 -17.85 -10.93
C GLU A 142 2.01 -16.58 -10.93
N ARG A 143 2.58 -16.23 -12.09
CA ARG A 143 3.29 -14.98 -12.32
C ARG A 143 2.39 -13.78 -12.04
N PHE A 144 1.19 -13.77 -12.61
CA PHE A 144 0.19 -12.72 -12.42
C PHE A 144 -0.21 -12.55 -10.95
N LEU A 145 -0.52 -13.66 -10.25
CA LEU A 145 -0.94 -13.60 -8.85
C LEU A 145 0.17 -13.01 -7.95
N LYS A 146 1.41 -13.44 -8.15
CA LYS A 146 2.55 -13.05 -7.31
C LYS A 146 3.11 -11.66 -7.62
N THR A 147 3.06 -11.22 -8.87
CA THR A 147 3.74 -9.98 -9.31
C THR A 147 2.79 -8.83 -9.63
N ALA A 148 1.52 -9.12 -9.92
CA ALA A 148 0.51 -8.10 -10.24
C ALA A 148 -0.62 -8.09 -9.20
N PHE A 149 -1.41 -9.17 -9.11
CA PHE A 149 -2.66 -9.18 -8.34
C PHE A 149 -2.45 -8.88 -6.86
N LEU A 150 -1.66 -9.69 -6.14
CA LEU A 150 -1.46 -9.54 -4.71
C LEU A 150 -0.70 -8.25 -4.36
N PRO A 151 0.38 -7.87 -5.07
CA PRO A 151 1.03 -6.59 -4.82
C PRO A 151 0.10 -5.38 -5.05
N GLN A 152 -0.68 -5.35 -6.13
CA GLN A 152 -1.55 -4.21 -6.43
C GLN A 152 -2.72 -4.10 -5.46
N LEU A 153 -3.32 -5.21 -5.04
CA LEU A 153 -4.53 -5.19 -4.18
C LEU A 153 -4.23 -5.21 -2.68
N ILE A 154 -3.08 -5.74 -2.26
CA ILE A 154 -2.68 -5.75 -0.85
C ILE A 154 -1.66 -4.66 -0.60
N PHE A 155 -0.44 -4.80 -1.15
CA PHE A 155 0.66 -3.88 -0.83
C PHE A 155 0.30 -2.43 -1.18
N TRP A 156 -0.13 -2.16 -2.41
CA TRP A 156 -0.38 -0.80 -2.87
C TRP A 156 -1.64 -0.16 -2.27
N VAL A 157 -2.68 -0.95 -2.00
CA VAL A 157 -3.87 -0.47 -1.28
C VAL A 157 -3.53 -0.14 0.16
N SER A 158 -2.80 -1.02 0.86
CA SER A 158 -2.32 -0.76 2.22
C SER A 158 -1.41 0.46 2.30
N PHE A 159 -0.52 0.62 1.33
CA PHE A 159 0.32 1.82 1.20
C PHE A 159 -0.54 3.09 1.05
N THR A 160 -1.56 3.04 0.20
CA THR A 160 -2.50 4.16 -0.02
C THR A 160 -3.24 4.53 1.28
N ILE A 161 -3.73 3.53 2.01
CA ILE A 161 -4.39 3.73 3.31
C ILE A 161 -3.41 4.35 4.31
N LEU A 162 -2.22 3.78 4.48
CA LEU A 162 -1.25 4.26 5.47
C LEU A 162 -0.85 5.72 5.19
N LEU A 163 -0.41 6.02 3.97
CA LEU A 163 0.08 7.34 3.61
C LEU A 163 -1.06 8.39 3.64
N GLY A 164 -2.24 8.02 3.14
CA GLY A 164 -3.42 8.87 3.22
C GLY A 164 -3.90 9.10 4.66
N SER A 165 -3.81 8.10 5.54
CA SER A 165 -4.15 8.23 6.96
C SER A 165 -3.14 9.10 7.72
N ILE A 166 -1.85 9.04 7.40
CA ILE A 166 -0.84 9.95 7.95
C ILE A 166 -1.19 11.39 7.58
N ALA A 167 -1.37 11.66 6.29
CA ALA A 167 -1.72 12.99 5.80
C ALA A 167 -3.03 13.49 6.42
N GLY A 168 -4.08 12.67 6.39
CA GLY A 168 -5.39 13.02 6.94
C GLY A 168 -5.38 13.26 8.45
N SER A 169 -4.60 12.48 9.21
CA SER A 169 -4.46 12.67 10.67
C SER A 169 -3.76 13.99 11.00
N ILE A 170 -2.71 14.35 10.26
CA ILE A 170 -2.04 15.65 10.39
C ILE A 170 -3.01 16.78 10.06
N THR A 171 -3.76 16.66 8.96
CA THR A 171 -4.78 17.65 8.58
C THR A 171 -5.82 17.84 9.68
N ALA A 172 -6.35 16.76 10.27
CA ALA A 172 -7.31 16.88 11.37
C ALA A 172 -6.72 17.54 12.61
N ALA A 173 -5.45 17.30 12.91
CA ALA A 173 -4.77 17.93 14.02
C ALA A 173 -4.57 19.44 13.83
N VAL A 174 -4.27 19.86 12.60
CA VAL A 174 -4.14 21.29 12.27
C VAL A 174 -5.50 21.98 12.21
N ALA A 175 -6.50 21.35 11.59
CA ALA A 175 -7.82 21.94 11.40
C ALA A 175 -8.60 22.16 12.69
N ARG A 176 -8.38 21.34 13.73
CA ARG A 176 -9.05 21.49 15.05
C ARG A 176 -8.36 22.46 16.01
N ARG A 177 -7.14 22.92 15.69
CA ARG A 177 -6.42 23.93 16.49
C ARG A 177 -6.80 25.37 16.11
N ARG A 178 -7.55 25.54 15.03
CA ARG A 178 -8.14 26.79 14.57
C ARG A 178 -9.62 26.80 14.90
#